data_AF-A0A2I6PMT2-F1
#
_entry.id   AF-A0A2I6PMT2-F1
#
_cell.length_a   1.000
_cell.length_b   1.000
_cell.length_c   1.000
_cell.angle_alpha   90.00
_cell.angle_beta   90.00
_cell.angle_gamma   90.00
#
_symmetry.space_group_name_H-M   'P 1'
#
loop_
_entity.id
_entity.type
_entity.pdbx_description
1 polymer ?
#
loop_
_entity_poly.entity_id
_entity_poly.type
_entity_poly.pdbx_seq_one_letter_code
_entity_poly.pdbx_strand_id
1 'polypeptide(L)' 'KLNKNKKLIKKLARKYDAFLASDALVRQIPRLLGPGLSKAGKFPTPVSHNEDLSNKMNDVKSTI' A
#
# COMPACT_ATOMS: atom_id res chain seq x y z
N LYS A 1 2.22 11.32 -10.40
CA LYS A 1 2.12 10.04 -11.16
C LYS A 1 3.26 9.09 -10.76
N LEU A 2 2.98 8.06 -9.96
CA LEU A 2 3.94 7.00 -9.61
C LEU A 2 4.04 5.96 -10.74
N ASN A 3 4.60 6.36 -11.88
CA ASN A 3 4.71 5.54 -13.09
C ASN A 3 5.88 4.55 -13.00
N LYS A 4 5.72 3.41 -12.31
CA LYS A 4 6.70 2.29 -12.28
C LYS A 4 8.13 2.68 -11.83
N ASN A 5 8.30 3.86 -11.24
CA ASN A 5 9.62 4.41 -10.96
C ASN A 5 10.21 3.75 -9.70
N LYS A 6 11.08 2.75 -9.91
CA LYS A 6 11.62 1.88 -8.86
C LYS A 6 12.32 2.66 -7.73
N LYS A 7 12.95 3.81 -8.01
CA LYS A 7 13.63 4.63 -6.99
C LYS A 7 12.65 5.24 -5.98
N LEU A 8 11.57 5.86 -6.48
CA LEU A 8 10.55 6.48 -5.64
C LEU A 8 9.76 5.43 -4.84
N ILE A 9 9.46 4.29 -5.47
CA ILE A 9 8.75 3.18 -4.82
C ILE A 9 9.60 2.62 -3.67
N LYS A 10 10.91 2.41 -3.88
CA LYS A 10 11.82 1.99 -2.81
C LYS A 10 11.94 3.03 -1.69
N LYS A 11 11.93 4.32 -2.02
CA LYS A 11 11.98 5.40 -1.02
C LYS A 11 10.72 5.40 -0.16
N LEU A 12 9.54 5.20 -0.76
CA LEU A 12 8.26 5.10 -0.04
C LEU A 12 8.19 3.85 0.82
N ALA A 13 8.59 2.69 0.29
CA ALA A 13 8.60 1.43 1.03
C ALA A 13 9.54 1.44 2.26
N ARG A 14 10.60 2.25 2.22
CA ARG A 14 11.47 2.48 3.38
C ARG A 14 10.90 3.50 4.36
N LYS A 15 10.08 4.45 3.91
CA LYS A 15 9.56 5.55 4.74
C LYS A 15 8.31 5.15 5.53
N TYR A 16 7.48 4.27 4.98
CA TYR A 16 6.21 3.87 5.58
C TYR A 16 6.20 2.38 5.85
N ASP A 17 5.58 1.97 6.95
CA ASP A 17 5.53 0.57 7.39
C ASP A 17 4.36 -0.21 6.82
N ALA A 18 3.22 0.45 6.62
CA ALA A 18 2.06 -0.11 5.95
C ALA A 18 1.53 0.80 4.86
N PHE A 19 0.83 0.19 3.91
CA PHE A 19 0.11 0.86 2.84
C PHE A 19 -1.36 0.44 2.86
N LEU A 20 -2.26 1.37 2.59
CA LEU A 20 -3.69 1.12 2.43
C LEU A 20 -4.06 1.42 0.99
N ALA A 21 -4.91 0.59 0.39
CA ALA A 21 -5.39 0.82 -0.97
C ALA A 21 -6.85 0.42 -1.11
N SER A 22 -7.61 1.22 -1.86
CA SER A 22 -8.99 0.87 -2.22
C SER A 22 -9.04 -0.37 -3.11
N ASP A 23 -10.10 -1.18 -2.98
CA ASP A 23 -10.26 -2.42 -3.75
C ASP A 23 -10.18 -2.24 -5.27
N ALA A 24 -10.69 -1.11 -5.78
CA ALA A 24 -10.59 -0.77 -7.20
C ALA A 24 -9.13 -0.67 -7.69
N LEU A 25 -8.21 -0.27 -6.81
CA LEU A 25 -6.79 -0.06 -7.10
C LEU A 25 -5.93 -1.29 -6.76
N VAL A 26 -6.39 -2.17 -5.86
CA VAL A 26 -5.72 -3.41 -5.47
C VAL A 26 -5.39 -4.29 -6.67
N ARG A 27 -6.23 -4.31 -7.71
CA ARG A 27 -5.96 -5.05 -8.96
C ARG A 27 -4.79 -4.49 -9.78
N GLN A 28 -4.53 -3.18 -9.69
CA GLN A 28 -3.49 -2.51 -10.47
C GLN A 28 -2.13 -2.49 -9.77
N ILE A 29 -2.13 -2.52 -8.43
CA ILE A 29 -0.94 -2.46 -7.58
C ILE A 29 0.06 -3.59 -7.86
N PRO A 30 -0.33 -4.89 -7.98
CA PRO A 30 0.62 -5.95 -8.29
C PRO A 30 1.42 -5.69 -9.57
N ARG A 31 0.77 -5.13 -10.60
CA ARG A 31 1.41 -4.87 -11.91
C ARG A 31 2.32 -3.64 -11.89
N LEU A 32 1.96 -2.60 -11.12
CA LEU A 32 2.67 -1.32 -11.11
C LEU A 32 3.74 -1.23 -10.01
N LEU A 33 3.42 -1.77 -8.84
CA LEU A 33 4.17 -1.61 -7.60
C LEU A 33 4.61 -2.94 -6.99
N GLY A 34 4.08 -4.08 -7.45
CA GLY A 34 4.37 -5.42 -6.93
C GLY A 34 5.86 -5.72 -6.78
N PRO A 35 6.72 -5.55 -7.80
CA PRO A 35 8.15 -5.85 -7.67
C PRO A 35 8.89 -4.98 -6.64
N GLY A 36 8.38 -3.77 -6.36
CA GLY A 36 8.98 -2.84 -5.40
C GLY A 36 8.48 -3.05 -3.97
N LEU A 37 7.17 -3.25 -3.80
CA LEU A 37 6.51 -3.42 -2.50
C LEU A 37 6.56 -4.85 -1.97
N SER A 38 6.42 -5.86 -2.84
CA SER A 38 6.51 -7.28 -2.43
C SER A 38 7.90 -7.63 -1.92
N LYS A 39 8.97 -7.08 -2.53
CA LYS A 39 10.35 -7.26 -2.05
C LYS A 39 10.60 -6.57 -0.70
N ALA A 40 9.81 -5.56 -0.37
CA ALA A 40 9.87 -4.89 0.92
C ALA A 40 8.97 -5.55 1.98
N GLY A 41 8.17 -6.56 1.63
CA GLY A 41 7.20 -7.19 2.54
C GLY A 41 6.00 -6.30 2.89
N LYS A 42 5.82 -5.17 2.20
CA LYS A 42 4.84 -4.12 2.55
C LYS A 42 3.73 -4.06 1.51
N PHE A 43 2.97 -5.14 1.39
CA PHE A 43 1.83 -5.20 0.48
C PHE A 43 0.67 -4.38 1.05
N PRO A 44 -0.03 -3.58 0.23
CA PRO A 44 -1.11 -2.75 0.75
C PRO A 44 -2.32 -3.59 1.17
N THR A 45 -2.90 -3.23 2.30
CA THR A 45 -4.15 -3.80 2.78
C THR A 45 -5.32 -3.21 1.99
N PRO A 46 -6.24 -4.05 1.47
CA PRO A 46 -7.44 -3.57 0.78
C PRO A 46 -8.38 -2.86 1.77
N VAL A 47 -8.97 -1.77 1.32
CA VAL A 47 -10.03 -1.04 2.02
C VAL A 47 -11.26 -0.99 1.11
N SER A 48 -12.40 -1.46 1.63
CA SER A 48 -13.67 -1.37 0.92
C SER A 48 -14.24 0.04 1.02
N HIS A 49 -15.01 0.46 0.02
CA HIS A 49 -15.70 1.77 0.06
C HIS A 49 -16.76 1.87 1.16
N ASN A 50 -17.22 0.73 1.68
CA ASN A 50 -18.22 0.67 2.75
C ASN A 50 -17.60 0.76 4.15
N GLU A 51 -16.28 0.83 4.28
CA GLU A 51 -15.58 0.84 5.56
C GLU A 51 -14.96 2.20 5.86
N ASP A 52 -15.02 2.60 7.12
CA ASP A 52 -14.37 3.82 7.59
C ASP A 52 -12.84 3.68 7.54
N LEU A 53 -12.22 4.49 6.69
CA LEU A 53 -10.77 4.61 6.56
C LEU A 53 -10.09 4.92 7.90
N SER A 54 -10.75 5.71 8.76
CA SER A 54 -10.26 6.09 10.08
C SER A 54 -10.06 4.87 10.98
N ASN A 55 -11.01 3.93 10.98
CA ASN A 55 -10.93 2.71 11.77
C ASN A 55 -9.82 1.81 11.26
N LYS A 56 -9.76 1.60 9.94
CA LYS A 56 -8.71 0.81 9.30
C LYS A 56 -7.31 1.38 9.54
N MET A 57 -7.18 2.70 9.55
CA MET A 57 -5.93 3.39 9.87
C MET A 57 -5.51 3.14 11.33
N ASN A 58 -6.45 3.17 12.26
CA ASN A 58 -6.17 2.88 13.67
C ASN A 58 -5.77 1.41 13.89
N ASP A 59 -6.41 0.47 13.21
CA ASP A 59 -6.05 -0.95 13.27
C ASP A 59 -4.62 -1.19 12.75
N VAL A 60 -4.30 -0.63 11.58
CA VAL A 60 -2.96 -0.75 10.99
C VAL A 60 -1.90 -0.09 11.85
N LYS A 61 -2.20 1.06 12.47
CA LYS A 61 -1.30 1.70 13.43
C LYS A 61 -1.09 0.89 14.71
N SER A 62 -2.09 0.13 15.13
CA SER A 62 -2.03 -0.68 16.35
C SER A 62 -1.34 -2.03 16.14
N THR A 63 -1.13 -2.43 14.88
CA THR A 63 -0.52 -3.71 14.51
C THR A 63 1.02 -3.61 14.33
N ILE A 64 1.59 -2.40 14.30
CA ILE A 64 3.01 -2.13 14.03
C ILE A 64 3.71 -1.53 15.24
#